data_AF-A0A261AEY9-F1
#
_entry.id   AF-A0A261AEY9-F1
#
_cell.length_a   1.000
_cell.length_b   1.000
_cell.length_c   1.000
_cell.angle_alpha   90.00
_cell.angle_beta   90.00
_cell.angle_gamma   90.00
#
_symmetry.space_group_name_H-M   'P 1'
#
loop_
_entity.id
_entity.type
_entity.pdbx_description
1 polymer ?
#
loop_
_entity_poly.entity_id
_entity_poly.type
_entity_poly.pdbx_seq_one_letter_code
_entity_poly.pdbx_strand_id
1 'polypeptide(L)'
;MEFVLLTEILVESNPLDEIKAAIAKYPVDHVFRKKCEMAVAVREERPFDAIRIAVELNKGNAVAGFIAEQIERAFQSRNSLQDSDRAYFLQKFRRQAGGRNRNLKDADHAYIQEEYNRNNRKLTINQKREIAEHLGIHESKVHKYVNNLRDISRKL
;
A
#
# COMPACT_ATOMS: atom_id res chain seq x y z
N MET A 1 7.96 -24.10 -4.60
CA MET A 1 7.88 -24.08 -6.08
C MET A 1 7.81 -22.64 -6.61
N GLU A 2 6.87 -21.82 -6.11
CA GLU A 2 6.73 -20.39 -6.50
C GLU A 2 8.01 -19.56 -6.26
N PHE A 3 8.69 -19.74 -5.12
CA PHE A 3 9.95 -19.05 -4.82
C PHE A 3 11.09 -19.37 -5.79
N VAL A 4 11.21 -20.65 -6.19
CA VAL A 4 12.26 -21.11 -7.12
C VAL A 4 12.08 -20.43 -8.47
N LEU A 5 10.86 -20.40 -9.00
CA LEU A 5 10.54 -19.75 -10.28
C LEU A 5 10.79 -18.24 -10.26
N LEU A 6 10.49 -17.54 -9.15
CA LEU A 6 10.78 -16.10 -9.02
C LEU A 6 12.27 -15.82 -8.96
N THR A 7 13.06 -16.68 -8.32
CA THR A 7 14.52 -16.57 -8.28
C THR A 7 15.11 -16.83 -9.67
N GLU A 8 14.65 -17.88 -10.38
CA GLU A 8 15.08 -18.18 -11.76
C GLU A 8 14.79 -17.03 -12.74
N ILE A 9 13.70 -16.28 -12.54
CA ILE A 9 13.40 -15.09 -13.33
C ILE A 9 14.49 -14.03 -13.14
N LEU A 10 14.95 -13.78 -11.92
CA LEU A 10 15.90 -12.73 -11.58
C LEU A 10 17.35 -13.09 -11.90
N VAL A 11 17.65 -14.35 -12.24
CA VAL A 11 18.99 -14.80 -12.66
C VAL A 11 19.23 -14.38 -14.11
N GLU A 12 20.24 -13.53 -14.34
CA GLU A 12 20.56 -12.95 -15.66
C GLU A 12 20.90 -13.99 -16.74
N SER A 13 21.43 -15.16 -16.37
CA SER A 13 21.83 -16.20 -17.32
C SER A 13 20.66 -16.96 -17.94
N ASN A 14 19.44 -16.82 -17.41
CA ASN A 14 18.30 -17.60 -17.89
C ASN A 14 17.57 -16.93 -19.06
N PRO A 15 17.16 -17.66 -20.10
CA PRO A 15 16.48 -17.08 -21.26
C PRO A 15 15.11 -16.51 -20.87
N LEU A 16 14.98 -15.19 -20.94
CA LEU A 16 13.77 -14.47 -20.50
C LEU A 16 12.55 -14.78 -21.38
N ASP A 17 12.77 -15.05 -22.67
CA ASP A 17 11.71 -15.36 -23.64
C ASP A 17 11.01 -16.68 -23.33
N GLU A 18 11.78 -17.71 -22.95
CA GLU A 18 11.23 -19.01 -22.54
C GLU A 18 10.41 -18.89 -21.26
N ILE A 19 10.91 -18.08 -20.30
CA ILE A 19 10.22 -17.82 -19.04
C ILE A 19 8.90 -17.07 -19.30
N LYS A 20 8.92 -16.02 -20.12
CA LYS A 20 7.70 -15.28 -20.52
C LYS A 20 6.68 -16.20 -21.22
N ALA A 21 7.12 -17.08 -22.11
CA ALA A 21 6.26 -18.05 -22.78
C ALA A 21 5.62 -19.04 -21.79
N ALA A 22 6.36 -19.45 -20.75
CA ALA A 22 5.82 -20.29 -19.69
C ALA A 22 4.81 -19.54 -18.80
N ILE A 23 5.09 -18.29 -18.44
CA ILE A 23 4.19 -17.43 -17.64
C ILE A 23 2.87 -17.17 -18.38
N ALA A 24 2.91 -16.99 -19.71
CA ALA A 24 1.74 -16.70 -20.53
C ALA A 24 0.67 -17.82 -20.52
N LYS A 25 1.03 -19.04 -20.09
CA LYS A 25 0.09 -20.17 -19.93
C LYS A 25 -0.88 -19.99 -18.76
N TYR A 26 -0.57 -19.12 -17.80
CA TYR A 26 -1.45 -18.83 -16.66
C TYR A 26 -2.48 -17.75 -17.02
N PRO A 27 -3.70 -17.76 -16.45
CA PRO A 27 -4.69 -16.69 -16.65
C PRO A 27 -4.16 -15.32 -16.21
N VAL A 28 -4.54 -14.24 -16.91
CA VAL A 28 -4.06 -12.85 -16.70
C VAL A 28 -4.34 -12.33 -15.29
N ASP A 29 -5.46 -12.74 -14.71
CA ASP A 29 -5.90 -12.40 -13.36
C ASP A 29 -5.26 -13.26 -12.26
N HIS A 30 -4.50 -14.29 -12.64
CA HIS A 30 -3.88 -15.20 -11.70
C HIS A 30 -2.75 -14.52 -10.91
N VAL A 31 -2.83 -14.57 -9.58
CA VAL A 31 -1.88 -13.92 -8.65
C VAL A 31 -0.43 -14.33 -8.91
N PHE A 32 -0.20 -15.62 -9.17
CA PHE A 32 1.15 -16.13 -9.51
C PHE A 32 1.69 -15.52 -10.80
N ARG A 33 0.85 -15.35 -11.83
CA ARG A 33 1.24 -14.74 -13.11
C ARG A 33 1.70 -13.30 -12.89
N LYS A 34 0.92 -12.52 -12.13
CA LYS A 34 1.27 -11.14 -11.77
C LYS A 34 2.59 -11.05 -11.00
N LYS A 35 2.85 -11.94 -10.05
CA LYS A 35 4.15 -11.97 -9.35
C LYS A 35 5.32 -12.24 -10.29
N CYS A 36 5.15 -13.17 -11.25
CA CYS A 36 6.16 -13.44 -12.26
C CYS A 36 6.34 -12.25 -13.23
N GLU A 37 5.26 -11.62 -13.69
CA GLU A 37 5.31 -10.42 -14.53
C GLU A 37 5.99 -9.23 -13.83
N MET A 38 5.80 -9.09 -12.52
CA MET A 38 6.52 -8.13 -11.69
C MET A 38 8.03 -8.43 -11.65
N ALA A 39 8.42 -9.69 -11.44
CA ALA A 39 9.83 -10.09 -11.43
C ALA A 39 10.50 -9.90 -12.81
N VAL A 40 9.77 -10.19 -13.90
CA VAL A 40 10.22 -9.91 -15.28
C VAL A 40 10.40 -8.42 -15.49
N ALA A 41 9.46 -7.58 -15.02
CA ALA A 41 9.58 -6.13 -15.11
C ALA A 41 10.79 -5.58 -14.33
N VAL A 42 11.13 -6.17 -13.18
CA VAL A 42 12.36 -5.82 -12.45
C VAL A 42 13.61 -6.15 -13.27
N ARG A 43 13.68 -7.35 -13.86
CA ARG A 43 14.84 -7.79 -14.64
C ARG A 43 15.04 -7.01 -15.94
N GLU A 44 13.96 -6.58 -16.57
CA GLU A 44 14.02 -5.74 -17.78
C GLU A 44 14.20 -4.25 -17.47
N GLU A 45 14.50 -3.91 -16.22
CA GLU A 45 14.64 -2.53 -15.76
C GLU A 45 13.40 -1.67 -16.10
N ARG A 46 12.22 -2.26 -15.97
CA ARG A 46 10.90 -1.62 -16.11
C ARG A 46 10.27 -1.39 -14.72
N PRO A 47 10.83 -0.48 -13.89
CA PRO A 47 10.41 -0.31 -12.50
C PRO A 47 8.94 0.13 -12.36
N PHE A 48 8.40 0.89 -13.34
CA PHE A 48 7.00 1.32 -13.32
C PHE A 48 6.03 0.16 -13.47
N ASP A 49 6.32 -0.77 -14.38
CA ASP A 49 5.51 -1.96 -14.56
C ASP A 49 5.55 -2.82 -13.30
N ALA A 50 6.73 -2.96 -12.68
CA ALA A 50 6.85 -3.68 -11.41
C ALA A 50 6.01 -3.03 -10.28
N ILE A 51 6.07 -1.70 -10.15
CA ILE A 51 5.29 -0.96 -9.15
C ILE A 51 3.79 -1.10 -9.42
N ARG A 52 3.35 -0.91 -10.66
CA ARG A 52 1.93 -1.05 -11.05
C ARG A 52 1.41 -2.45 -10.74
N ILE A 53 2.17 -3.48 -11.07
CA ILE A 53 1.76 -4.87 -10.79
C ILE A 53 1.73 -5.12 -9.28
N ALA A 54 2.68 -4.60 -8.51
CA ALA A 54 2.69 -4.69 -7.04
C ALA A 54 1.45 -4.00 -6.41
N VAL A 55 1.04 -2.85 -6.96
CA VAL A 55 -0.16 -2.11 -6.58
C VAL A 55 -1.42 -2.94 -6.83
N GLU A 56 -1.54 -3.55 -8.01
CA GLU A 56 -2.67 -4.42 -8.37
C GLU A 56 -2.76 -5.67 -7.50
N LEU A 57 -1.61 -6.30 -7.21
CA LEU A 57 -1.51 -7.46 -6.32
C LEU A 57 -2.00 -7.16 -4.90
N ASN A 58 -1.83 -5.92 -4.44
CA ASN A 58 -2.30 -5.46 -3.13
C ASN A 58 -3.77 -4.98 -3.14
N LYS A 59 -4.58 -5.44 -4.12
CA LYS A 59 -6.01 -5.14 -4.28
C LYS A 59 -6.33 -3.67 -4.55
N GLY A 60 -5.52 -2.99 -5.38
CA GLY A 60 -5.94 -1.74 -6.01
C GLY A 60 -6.35 -0.65 -5.01
N ASN A 61 -5.47 -0.35 -4.05
CA ASN A 61 -5.62 0.86 -3.26
C ASN A 61 -5.53 2.07 -4.21
N ALA A 62 -6.51 2.96 -4.23
CA ALA A 62 -6.47 4.20 -5.03
C ALA A 62 -5.19 5.02 -4.77
N VAL A 63 -4.64 4.93 -3.55
CA VAL A 63 -3.33 5.51 -3.17
C VAL A 63 -2.18 4.83 -3.90
N ALA A 64 -2.26 3.53 -4.13
CA ALA A 64 -1.23 2.75 -4.79
C ALA A 64 -1.23 3.02 -6.32
N GLY A 65 -2.40 3.17 -6.94
CA GLY A 65 -2.52 3.65 -8.33
C GLY A 65 -2.02 5.09 -8.49
N PHE A 66 -2.36 5.97 -7.54
CA PHE A 66 -1.83 7.32 -7.47
C PHE A 66 -0.31 7.34 -7.29
N ILE A 67 0.26 6.54 -6.39
CA ILE A 67 1.71 6.45 -6.19
C ILE A 67 2.42 6.03 -7.49
N ALA A 68 1.89 5.05 -8.21
CA ALA A 68 2.45 4.64 -9.50
C ALA A 68 2.44 5.79 -10.52
N GLU A 69 1.30 6.49 -10.67
CA GLU A 69 1.15 7.63 -11.59
C GLU A 69 2.06 8.81 -11.20
N GLN A 70 2.28 9.04 -9.91
CA GLN A 70 3.14 10.13 -9.44
C GLN A 70 4.64 9.81 -9.56
N ILE A 71 5.03 8.55 -9.36
CA ILE A 71 6.40 8.09 -9.64
C ILE A 71 6.68 8.21 -11.15
N GLU A 72 5.73 7.83 -12.00
CA GLU A 72 5.82 7.99 -13.45
C GLU A 72 6.03 9.47 -13.85
N ARG A 73 5.24 10.40 -13.29
CA ARG A 73 5.41 11.85 -13.52
C ARG A 73 6.76 12.39 -13.03
N ALA A 74 7.23 11.98 -11.85
CA ALA A 74 8.48 12.47 -11.26
C ALA A 74 9.73 12.05 -12.05
N PHE A 75 9.69 10.90 -12.74
CA PHE A 75 10.78 10.44 -13.58
C PHE A 75 10.71 11.02 -15.00
N GLN A 76 9.49 11.25 -15.53
CA GLN A 76 9.30 12.01 -16.76
C GLN A 76 9.75 13.48 -16.59
N SER A 77 9.65 14.04 -15.38
CA SER A 77 10.05 15.41 -15.06
C SER A 77 11.55 15.58 -14.74
N ARG A 78 12.43 14.68 -15.22
CA ARG A 78 13.89 14.69 -14.94
C ARG A 78 14.65 15.99 -15.32
N ASN A 79 13.96 17.04 -15.76
CA ASN A 79 14.53 18.38 -15.94
C ASN A 79 14.14 19.43 -14.90
N SER A 80 13.22 19.20 -13.95
CA SER A 80 13.05 20.08 -12.78
C SER A 80 12.01 19.56 -11.78
N LEU A 81 12.43 18.86 -10.73
CA LEU A 81 11.60 18.79 -9.52
C LEU A 81 11.86 20.06 -8.70
N GLN A 82 11.07 21.10 -8.94
CA GLN A 82 11.08 22.31 -8.11
C GLN A 82 10.30 22.07 -6.82
N ASP A 83 10.68 22.78 -5.76
CA ASP A 83 10.10 22.68 -4.41
C ASP A 83 8.56 22.86 -4.36
N SER A 84 7.98 23.48 -5.39
CA SER A 84 6.53 23.64 -5.59
C SER A 84 5.80 22.31 -5.77
N ASP A 85 6.38 21.35 -6.50
CA ASP A 85 5.78 20.04 -6.72
C ASP A 85 5.74 19.27 -5.40
N ARG A 86 6.83 19.32 -4.62
CA ARG A 86 6.91 18.71 -3.29
C ARG A 86 5.89 19.28 -2.30
N ALA A 87 5.63 20.59 -2.36
CA ALA A 87 4.61 21.24 -1.54
C ALA A 87 3.18 20.83 -1.97
N TYR A 88 2.91 20.75 -3.28
CA TYR A 88 1.66 20.23 -3.82
C TYR A 88 1.42 18.77 -3.41
N PHE A 89 2.47 17.94 -3.43
CA PHE A 89 2.46 16.56 -2.94
C PHE A 89 2.03 16.48 -1.47
N LEU A 90 2.69 17.22 -0.58
CA LEU A 90 2.36 17.24 0.85
C LEU A 90 0.93 17.77 1.11
N GLN A 91 0.46 18.72 0.30
CA GLN A 91 -0.88 19.27 0.41
C GLN A 91 -1.97 18.27 -0.06
N LYS A 92 -1.71 17.49 -1.11
CA LYS A 92 -2.69 16.54 -1.68
C LYS A 92 -2.77 15.23 -0.87
N PHE A 93 -1.66 14.72 -0.36
CA PHE A 93 -1.66 13.60 0.59
C PHE A 93 -2.40 13.96 1.90
N ARG A 94 -2.30 15.21 2.36
CA ARG A 94 -3.11 15.72 3.49
C ARG A 94 -4.62 15.78 3.19
N ARG A 95 -5.03 15.88 1.92
CA ARG A 95 -6.44 15.97 1.52
C ARG A 95 -7.10 14.61 1.30
N GLN A 96 -6.36 13.57 0.91
CA GLN A 96 -6.91 12.22 0.72
C GLN A 96 -7.10 11.42 2.02
N ALA A 97 -6.44 11.80 3.12
CA ALA A 97 -6.75 11.31 4.47
C ALA A 97 -7.96 12.05 5.07
N GLY A 98 -9.04 12.16 4.31
CA GLY A 98 -10.17 13.10 4.45
C GLY A 98 -11.09 12.90 5.65
N GLY A 99 -10.55 12.68 6.84
CA GLY A 99 -11.29 12.84 8.10
C GLY A 99 -11.07 14.24 8.67
N ARG A 100 -12.10 14.81 9.31
CA ARG A 100 -11.93 16.09 10.01
C ARG A 100 -10.85 15.93 11.07
N ASN A 101 -9.85 16.82 11.10
CA ASN A 101 -8.88 16.89 12.19
C ASN A 101 -9.53 17.50 13.43
N ARG A 102 -10.50 16.77 14.00
CA ARG A 102 -11.17 17.10 15.26
C ARG A 102 -10.61 16.23 16.38
N ASN A 103 -10.80 16.67 17.62
CA ASN A 103 -10.52 15.81 18.77
C ASN A 103 -11.53 14.65 18.81
N LEU A 104 -11.06 13.51 19.32
CA LEU A 104 -11.91 12.36 19.61
C LEU A 104 -12.88 12.79 20.72
N LYS A 105 -14.17 12.54 20.52
CA LYS A 105 -15.21 12.65 21.53
C LYS A 105 -15.30 11.35 22.31
N ASP A 106 -15.99 11.36 23.45
CA ASP A 106 -16.18 10.16 24.27
C ASP A 106 -16.84 9.01 23.50
N ALA A 107 -17.81 9.32 22.62
CA ALA A 107 -18.43 8.34 21.74
C ALA A 107 -17.42 7.73 20.72
N ASP A 108 -16.50 8.54 20.19
CA ASP A 108 -15.45 8.05 19.29
C ASP A 108 -14.47 7.12 20.07
N HIS A 109 -14.13 7.49 21.31
CA HIS A 109 -13.30 6.66 22.19
C HIS A 109 -13.95 5.32 22.52
N ALA A 110 -15.23 5.33 22.92
CA ALA A 110 -15.99 4.13 23.21
C ALA A 110 -16.05 3.19 22.01
N TYR A 111 -16.33 3.72 20.82
CA TYR A 111 -16.37 2.94 19.59
C TYR A 111 -15.02 2.31 19.24
N ILE A 112 -13.92 3.08 19.28
CA ILE A 112 -12.59 2.54 18.99
C ILE A 112 -12.19 1.47 20.03
N GLN A 113 -12.55 1.65 21.30
CA GLN A 113 -12.25 0.70 22.36
C GLN A 113 -13.08 -0.59 22.21
N GLU A 114 -14.34 -0.48 21.83
CA GLU A 114 -15.20 -1.63 21.53
C GLU A 114 -14.63 -2.45 20.37
N GLU A 115 -14.30 -1.80 19.24
CA GLU A 115 -13.70 -2.45 18.08
C GLU A 115 -12.33 -3.07 18.42
N TYR A 116 -11.53 -2.40 19.23
CA TYR A 116 -10.27 -2.94 19.74
C TYR A 116 -10.48 -4.21 20.56
N ASN A 117 -11.47 -4.24 21.45
CA ASN A 117 -11.79 -5.41 22.27
C ASN A 117 -12.37 -6.56 21.44
N ARG A 118 -13.29 -6.28 20.51
CA ARG A 118 -13.87 -7.27 19.58
C ARG A 118 -12.80 -7.98 18.75
N ASN A 119 -11.74 -7.26 18.39
CA ASN A 119 -10.62 -7.80 17.59
C ASN A 119 -9.46 -8.34 18.46
N ASN A 120 -9.76 -8.91 19.63
CA ASN A 120 -8.75 -9.50 20.53
C ASN A 120 -7.59 -8.54 20.86
N ARG A 121 -7.89 -7.25 21.05
CA ARG A 121 -6.91 -6.19 21.34
C ARG A 121 -5.83 -6.05 20.27
N LYS A 122 -6.14 -6.39 19.01
CA LYS A 122 -5.26 -6.22 17.85
C LYS A 122 -6.05 -5.68 16.67
N LEU A 123 -5.64 -4.51 16.18
CA LEU A 123 -6.22 -3.93 14.96
C LEU A 123 -5.14 -3.79 13.90
N THR A 124 -5.42 -4.31 12.71
CA THR A 124 -4.61 -4.12 11.50
C THR A 124 -4.71 -2.68 10.99
N ILE A 125 -3.83 -2.29 10.07
CA ILE A 125 -3.85 -0.96 9.46
C ILE A 125 -5.18 -0.72 8.72
N ASN A 126 -5.70 -1.72 8.01
CA ASN A 126 -6.97 -1.59 7.28
C ASN A 126 -8.16 -1.43 8.23
N GLN A 127 -8.21 -2.18 9.33
CA GLN A 127 -9.28 -2.03 10.33
C GLN A 127 -9.25 -0.66 11.02
N LYS A 128 -8.05 -0.11 11.30
CA LYS A 128 -7.92 1.25 11.84
C LYS A 128 -8.43 2.30 10.85
N ARG A 129 -8.25 2.06 9.55
CA ARG A 129 -8.76 2.92 8.49
C ARG A 129 -10.28 2.86 8.38
N GLU A 130 -10.86 1.66 8.39
CA GLU A 130 -12.32 1.45 8.38
C GLU A 130 -12.99 2.16 9.58
N ILE A 131 -12.38 2.07 10.77
CA ILE A 131 -12.85 2.79 11.97
C ILE A 131 -12.75 4.30 11.77
N ALA A 132 -11.67 4.80 11.18
CA ALA A 132 -11.47 6.23 10.94
C ALA A 132 -12.48 6.78 9.91
N GLU A 133 -12.75 6.03 8.85
CA GLU A 133 -13.77 6.33 7.84
C GLU A 133 -15.16 6.34 8.45
N HIS A 134 -15.52 5.33 9.25
CA HIS A 134 -16.80 5.25 9.96
C HIS A 134 -17.05 6.47 10.86
N LEU A 135 -16.01 6.92 11.57
CA LEU A 135 -16.09 8.05 12.50
C LEU A 135 -15.90 9.42 11.83
N GLY A 136 -15.56 9.45 10.53
CA GLY A 136 -15.26 10.66 9.78
C GLY A 136 -14.06 11.44 10.34
N ILE A 137 -13.09 10.74 10.92
CA ILE A 137 -11.89 11.30 11.56
C ILE A 137 -10.62 10.84 10.87
N HIS A 138 -9.53 11.54 11.13
CA HIS A 138 -8.24 11.20 10.53
C HIS A 138 -7.66 9.90 11.14
N GLU A 139 -7.13 9.00 10.30
CA GLU A 139 -6.59 7.67 10.70
C GLU A 139 -5.57 7.76 11.85
N SER A 140 -4.73 8.80 11.84
CA SER A 140 -3.73 9.04 12.89
C SER A 140 -4.32 9.16 14.30
N LYS A 141 -5.57 9.61 14.45
CA LYS A 141 -6.26 9.70 15.75
C LYS A 141 -6.59 8.32 16.30
N VAL A 142 -7.13 7.45 15.46
CA VAL A 142 -7.40 6.04 15.79
C VAL A 142 -6.08 5.33 16.11
N HIS A 143 -5.05 5.54 15.29
CA HIS A 143 -3.73 4.94 15.50
C HIS A 143 -3.13 5.32 16.86
N LYS A 144 -3.16 6.62 17.21
CA LYS A 144 -2.64 7.12 18.49
C LYS A 144 -3.40 6.52 19.68
N TYR A 145 -4.73 6.47 19.60
CA TYR A 145 -5.55 5.95 20.69
C TYR A 145 -5.37 4.44 20.89
N VAL A 146 -5.31 3.65 19.82
CA VAL A 146 -5.03 2.20 19.90
C VAL A 146 -3.65 1.93 20.51
N ASN A 147 -2.64 2.73 20.17
CA ASN A 147 -1.31 2.59 20.78
C ASN A 147 -1.35 2.87 22.29
N ASN A 148 -2.07 3.91 22.73
CA ASN A 148 -2.26 4.19 24.15
C ASN A 148 -2.98 3.03 24.87
N LEU A 149 -4.02 2.45 24.28
CA LEU A 149 -4.72 1.29 24.84
C LEU A 149 -3.79 0.08 25.00
N ARG A 150 -2.93 -0.15 24.00
CA ARG A 150 -1.91 -1.22 24.05
C ARG A 150 -0.90 -0.98 25.17
N ASP A 151 -0.43 0.25 25.33
CA ASP A 151 0.57 0.59 26.33
C ASP A 151 0.00 0.52 27.76
N ILE A 152 -1.28 0.87 27.95
CA ILE A 152 -2.00 0.68 29.23
C ILE A 152 -2.15 -0.81 29.53
N SER A 153 -2.57 -1.62 28.56
CA SER A 153 -2.74 -3.07 28.73
C SER A 153 -1.42 -3.82 29.00
N ARG A 154 -0.25 -3.21 28.75
CA ARG A 154 1.06 -3.78 29.06
C ARG A 154 1.56 -3.44 30.47
N LYS A 155 0.95 -2.44 31.11
CA LYS A 155 1.28 -2.00 32.48
C LYS A 155 0.37 -2.63 33.53
N LEU A 156 -0.74 -3.23 33.11
CA LEU A 156 -1.64 -4.08 33.91
C LEU A 156 -1.19 -5.53 33.80
#